data_AF-A0A7W0NTM7-F1
#
_entry.id   AF-A0A7W0NTM7-F1
#
_cell.length_a   1.000
_cell.length_b   1.000
_cell.length_c   1.000
_cell.angle_alpha   90.00
_cell.angle_beta   90.00
_cell.angle_gamma   90.00
#
_symmetry.space_group_name_H-M   'P 1'
#
loop_
_entity.id
_entity.type
_entity.pdbx_description
1 polymer ?
#
loop_
_entity_poly.entity_id
_entity_poly.type
_entity_poly.pdbx_seq_one_letter_code
_entity_poly.pdbx_strand_id
1 'polypeptide(L)' 'SNYIGEGGTPENLIRILTPDGRIANFAINIAPSAPRSEFAGTTFSKNGKTLFVNIQGAGVTCAVWGDWSKFRA' A
#
# COMPACT_ATOMS: atom_id res chain seq x y z
N SER A 1 0.28 11.65 0.30
CA SER A 1 -1.11 12.11 0.27
C SER A 1 -1.12 13.57 0.70
N ASN A 2 -1.24 14.45 -0.28
CA ASN A 2 -1.54 15.88 -0.24
C ASN A 2 -2.92 16.05 -0.87
N TYR A 3 -3.90 15.41 -0.22
CA TYR A 3 -5.25 15.10 -0.72
C TYR A 3 -5.92 16.30 -1.41
N ILE A 4 -6.38 16.14 -2.65
CA ILE A 4 -7.32 17.05 -3.30
C ILE A 4 -8.49 16.18 -3.76
N GLY A 5 -9.61 16.23 -3.02
CA GLY A 5 -10.83 15.50 -3.36
C GLY A 5 -11.34 15.83 -4.76
N GLU A 6 -12.24 14.98 -5.31
CA GLU A 6 -13.01 15.12 -6.57
C GLU A 6 -12.28 15.72 -7.81
N GLY A 7 -10.95 15.78 -7.80
CA GLY A 7 -10.19 16.48 -8.85
C GLY A 7 -8.66 16.35 -8.79
N GLY A 8 -8.08 15.87 -7.68
CA GLY A 8 -6.67 15.48 -7.66
C GLY A 8 -6.48 14.02 -8.08
N THR A 9 -5.51 13.75 -8.94
CA THR A 9 -5.02 12.39 -9.20
C THR A 9 -3.65 12.18 -8.55
N PRO A 10 -3.55 12.09 -7.21
CA PRO A 10 -2.33 11.59 -6.60
C PRO A 10 -2.23 10.08 -6.81
N GLU A 11 -1.02 9.60 -7.09
CA GLU A 11 -0.70 8.18 -7.09
C GLU A 11 -1.12 7.54 -5.76
N ASN A 12 -1.84 6.42 -5.83
CA ASN A 12 -2.18 5.64 -4.65
C ASN A 12 -1.01 4.73 -4.31
N LEU A 13 -0.32 5.05 -3.21
CA LEU A 13 0.93 4.42 -2.80
C LEU A 13 0.77 3.71 -1.45
N ILE A 14 1.41 2.56 -1.32
CA ILE A 14 1.82 2.03 -0.01
C ILE A 14 3.19 2.61 0.28
N ARG A 15 3.36 3.18 1.48
CA ARG A 15 4.62 3.78 1.91
C ARG A 15 5.04 3.18 3.24
N ILE A 16 6.34 3.13 3.45
CA ILE A 16 6.96 2.63 4.67
C ILE A 16 7.52 3.81 5.44
N LEU A 17 7.23 3.84 6.74
CA LEU A 17 7.78 4.80 7.70
C LEU A 17 8.76 4.03 8.58
N THR A 18 10.02 4.45 8.58
CA THR A 18 11.03 3.89 9.47
C THR A 18 10.92 4.50 10.87
N PRO A 19 11.42 3.82 11.93
CA PRO A 19 11.42 4.36 13.29
C PRO A 19 12.16 5.70 13.44
N ASP A 20 13.16 5.97 12.58
CA ASP A 20 13.89 7.24 12.53
C ASP A 20 13.21 8.31 11.64
N GLY A 21 11.97 8.08 11.21
CA GLY A 21 11.13 9.07 10.55
C GLY A 21 11.34 9.22 9.05
N ARG A 22 12.02 8.28 8.38
CA ARG A 22 12.20 8.30 6.93
C ARG A 22 11.03 7.60 6.24
N ILE A 23 10.68 8.09 5.05
CA ILE A 23 9.58 7.55 4.24
C ILE A 23 10.13 7.02 2.91
N ALA A 24 9.71 5.81 2.53
CA ALA A 24 10.00 5.21 1.22
C ALA A 24 8.73 4.70 0.55
N ASN A 25 8.72 4.68 -0.79
CA ASN A 25 7.64 4.10 -1.58
C ASN A 25 7.80 2.58 -1.65
N PHE A 26 6.74 1.84 -1.29
CA PHE A 26 6.73 0.38 -1.31
C PHE A 26 5.99 -0.19 -2.51
N ALA A 27 4.79 0.32 -2.80
CA ALA A 27 3.99 -0.12 -3.92
C ALA A 27 3.13 1.02 -4.46
N ILE A 28 2.74 0.92 -5.74
CA ILE A 28 1.83 1.84 -6.42
C ILE A 28 0.67 1.04 -7.03
N ASN A 29 -0.55 1.60 -6.98
CA ASN A 29 -1.70 0.99 -7.64
C ASN A 29 -1.58 1.16 -9.17
N ILE A 30 -1.43 0.05 -9.89
CA ILE A 30 -1.41 -0.01 -11.37
C ILE A 30 -2.63 -0.71 -11.95
N ALA A 31 -3.69 -0.94 -11.15
CA ALA A 31 -4.88 -1.67 -11.57
C ALA A 31 -5.62 -0.92 -12.69
N PRO A 32 -5.72 -1.47 -13.92
CA PRO A 32 -6.33 -0.75 -15.04
C PRO A 32 -7.82 -0.46 -14.86
N SER A 33 -8.54 -1.33 -14.15
CA SER A 33 -9.97 -1.19 -13.87
C SER A 33 -10.28 -0.21 -12.74
N ALA A 34 -9.29 0.14 -11.92
CA ALA A 34 -9.48 0.99 -10.76
C ALA A 34 -8.22 1.84 -10.48
N PRO A 35 -7.72 2.63 -11.46
CA PRO A 35 -6.42 3.29 -11.39
C PRO A 35 -6.35 4.39 -10.31
N ARG A 36 -7.51 4.88 -9.87
CA ARG A 36 -7.65 5.89 -8.80
C ARG A 36 -8.08 5.30 -7.47
N SER A 37 -8.25 3.97 -7.38
CA SER A 37 -8.68 3.35 -6.12
C SER A 37 -7.59 3.45 -5.07
N GLU A 38 -8.02 3.75 -3.84
CA GLU A 38 -7.16 3.79 -2.68
C GLU A 38 -6.69 2.39 -2.27
N PHE A 39 -5.44 2.30 -1.82
CA PHE A 39 -5.03 1.21 -0.94
C PHE A 39 -5.61 1.45 0.44
N ALA A 40 -6.34 0.49 0.99
CA ALA A 40 -7.03 0.66 2.27
C ALA A 40 -6.84 -0.57 3.16
N GLY A 41 -6.69 -0.33 4.46
CA GLY A 41 -6.62 -1.36 5.48
C GLY A 41 -5.42 -2.31 5.30
N THR A 42 -4.30 -1.96 5.91
CA THR A 42 -3.10 -2.82 5.92
C THR A 42 -2.96 -3.55 7.24
N THR A 43 -2.67 -4.85 7.20
CA THR A 43 -2.31 -5.62 8.40
C THR A 43 -1.37 -6.77 8.07
N PHE A 44 -0.49 -7.12 8.99
CA PHE A 44 0.32 -8.33 8.87
C PHE A 44 -0.44 -9.53 9.44
N SER A 45 -0.19 -10.71 8.86
CA SER A 45 -0.54 -11.99 9.47
C SER A 45 0.07 -12.12 10.87
N LYS A 46 -0.51 -12.98 11.72
CA LYS A 46 -0.01 -13.21 13.10
C LYS A 46 1.48 -13.54 13.17
N ASN A 47 2.03 -14.22 12.16
CA ASN A 47 3.44 -14.61 12.08
C ASN A 47 4.32 -13.60 11.34
N GLY A 48 3.78 -12.45 10.91
CA GLY A 48 4.51 -11.39 10.20
C GLY A 48 4.96 -11.74 8.79
N LYS A 49 4.59 -12.90 8.24
CA LYS A 49 5.08 -13.37 6.92
C LYS A 49 4.28 -12.83 5.74
N THR A 50 3.07 -12.33 5.97
CA THR A 50 2.19 -11.83 4.92
C THR A 50 1.63 -10.47 5.31
N LEU A 51 1.79 -9.49 4.44
CA LEU A 51 1.08 -8.22 4.50
C LEU A 51 -0.20 -8.36 3.67
N PHE A 52 -1.34 -8.07 4.28
CA PHE A 52 -2.62 -7.92 3.59
C PHE A 52 -2.93 -6.45 3.38
N VAL A 53 -3.44 -6.11 2.20
CA VAL A 53 -3.88 -4.75 1.84
C VAL A 53 -5.02 -4.83 0.83
N ASN A 54 -5.99 -3.92 0.91
CA ASN A 54 -7.11 -3.88 -0.02
C ASN A 54 -6.93 -2.78 -1.07
N ILE A 55 -7.42 -3.00 -2.29
CA ILE A 55 -7.69 -1.94 -3.27
C ILE A 55 -9.20 -1.70 -3.22
N GLN A 56 -9.62 -0.66 -2.49
CA GLN A 56 -11.00 -0.52 -2.01
C GLN A 56 -12.04 -0.48 -3.14
N GLY A 57 -11.86 0.40 -4.13
CA GLY A 57 -12.74 0.54 -5.28
C GLY A 57 -12.68 -0.63 -6.26
N ALA A 58 -11.62 -1.45 -6.22
CA ALA A 58 -11.53 -2.69 -7.00
C ALA A 58 -12.18 -3.89 -6.31
N GLY A 59 -12.43 -3.80 -5.00
CA GLY A 59 -12.96 -4.91 -4.21
C GLY A 59 -11.99 -6.10 -4.09
N VAL A 60 -10.68 -5.85 -4.15
CA VAL A 60 -9.64 -6.90 -4.11
C VAL A 60 -8.80 -6.78 -2.85
N THR A 61 -8.52 -7.92 -2.21
CA THR A 61 -7.50 -8.04 -1.16
C THR A 61 -6.24 -8.69 -1.76
N CYS A 62 -5.11 -8.00 -1.63
CA CYS A 62 -3.80 -8.51 -1.99
C CYS A 62 -3.12 -9.15 -0.77
N ALA A 63 -2.48 -10.30 -0.99
CA ALA A 63 -1.53 -10.88 -0.05
C ALA A 63 -0.12 -10.69 -0.60
N VAL A 64 0.76 -10.02 0.15
CA VAL A 64 2.15 -9.80 -0.21
C VAL A 64 3.01 -10.60 0.76
N TRP A 65 3.83 -11.52 0.25
CA TRP A 65 4.67 -12.40 1.07
C TRP A 65 6.10 -12.48 0.51
N GLY A 66 7.04 -12.80 1.39
CA GLY A 66 8.46 -12.86 1.08
C GLY A 66 9.29 -12.87 2.36
N ASP A 67 10.62 -12.78 2.21
CA ASP A 67 11.52 -12.67 3.35
C ASP A 67 11.56 -11.23 3.88
N TRP A 68 10.57 -10.86 4.69
CA TRP A 68 10.46 -9.53 5.30
C TRP A 68 11.62 -9.18 6.23
N SER A 69 12.40 -10.16 6.71
CA SER A 69 13.59 -9.88 7.52
C SER A 69 14.71 -9.22 6.72
N LYS A 70 14.70 -9.39 5.40
CA LYS A 70 15.63 -8.74 4.46
C LYS A 70 15.09 -7.45 3.87
N PHE A 71 13.88 -7.04 4.24
CA PHE A 71 13.30 -5.81 3.73
C PHE A 71 14.15 -4.61 4.18
N ARG A 72 14.52 -3.75 3.23
CA ARG A 72 15.23 -2.49 3.49
C ARG A 72 14.37 -1.37 2.93
N ALA A 73 13.99 -0.43 3.81
CA ALA A 73 13.30 0.80 3.45
C ALA A 73 14.25 1.79 2.78
#